data_AF-A0AAX2UK30-F1
#
_entry.id   AF-A0AAX2UK30-F1
#
_cell.length_a   1.000
_cell.length_b   1.000
_cell.length_c   1.000
_cell.angle_alpha   90.00
_cell.angle_beta   90.00
_cell.angle_gamma   90.00
#
_symmetry.space_group_name_H-M   'P 1'
#
loop_
_entity.id
_entity.type
_entity.pdbx_description
1 polymer ?
#
loop_
_entity_poly.entity_id
_entity_poly.type
_entity_poly.pdbx_seq_one_letter_code
_entity_poly.pdbx_strand_id
1 'polypeptide(L)' 'MVSKEDIELCIKELKSRGFYAYEHNGLVIVSIDEFDESFILHNDEICARAFNARAWLDDEA' A
#
# COMPACT_ATOMS: atom_id res chain seq x y z
N MET A 1 0.90 2.76 15.48
CA MET A 1 1.69 3.57 14.53
C MET A 1 2.17 2.60 13.47
N VAL A 2 1.87 2.86 12.20
CA VAL A 2 2.23 1.96 11.10
C VAL A 2 3.75 1.97 10.92
N SER A 3 4.35 0.81 10.72
CA SER A 3 5.80 0.73 10.50
C SER A 3 6.16 1.18 9.08
N LYS A 4 7.40 1.63 8.89
CA LYS A 4 7.90 1.97 7.54
C LYS A 4 7.85 0.77 6.60
N GLU A 5 8.12 -0.43 7.13
CA GLU A 5 8.03 -1.69 6.38
C GLU A 5 6.60 -1.97 5.91
N ASP A 6 5.59 -1.78 6.77
CA ASP A 6 4.19 -1.97 6.38
C ASP A 6 3.77 -1.00 5.27
N ILE A 7 4.24 0.25 5.32
CA ILE A 7 4.00 1.23 4.26
C ILE A 7 4.62 0.76 2.92
N GLU A 8 5.88 0.31 2.94
CA GLU A 8 6.58 -0.16 1.75
C GLU A 8 5.89 -1.40 1.13
N LEU A 9 5.50 -2.35 1.97
CA LEU A 9 4.77 -3.55 1.56
C LEU A 9 3.39 -3.22 1.00
N CYS A 10 2.65 -2.33 1.65
CA CYS A 10 1.35 -1.85 1.17
C CYS A 10 1.48 -1.20 -0.22
N ILE A 11 2.46 -0.31 -0.42
CA ILE A 11 2.70 0.32 -1.73
C ILE A 11 3.07 -0.71 -2.79
N LYS A 12 3.90 -1.70 -2.46
CA LYS A 12 4.29 -2.77 -3.39
C LYS A 12 3.08 -3.61 -3.81
N GLU A 13 2.20 -3.92 -2.87
CA GLU A 13 0.96 -4.66 -3.09
C GLU A 13 -0.04 -3.89 -3.97
N LEU A 14 -0.19 -2.59 -3.74
CA LEU A 14 -1.03 -1.75 -4.59
C LEU A 14 -0.49 -1.66 -6.01
N LYS A 15 0.83 -1.49 -6.16
CA LYS A 15 1.50 -1.44 -7.46
C LYS A 15 1.40 -2.75 -8.23
N SER A 16 1.50 -3.90 -7.56
CA SER A 16 1.35 -5.20 -8.22
C SER A 16 -0.08 -5.42 -8.77
N ARG A 17 -1.06 -4.72 -8.21
CA ARG A 17 -2.45 -4.68 -8.71
C ARG A 17 -2.73 -3.57 -9.73
N GLY A 18 -1.71 -2.81 -10.12
CA GLY A 18 -1.84 -1.73 -11.11
C GLY A 18 -2.28 -0.39 -10.54
N PHE A 19 -2.35 -0.23 -9.22
CA PHE A 19 -2.63 1.07 -8.61
C PHE A 19 -1.36 1.92 -8.48
N TYR A 20 -1.49 3.22 -8.75
CA TYR A 20 -0.43 4.17 -8.44
C TYR A 20 -0.53 4.60 -6.98
N ALA A 21 0.46 4.18 -6.17
CA ALA A 21 0.53 4.51 -4.75
C ALA A 21 1.92 5.00 -4.34
N TYR A 22 1.97 5.93 -3.39
CA TYR A 22 3.22 6.48 -2.85
C TYR A 22 3.07 6.94 -1.39
N GLU A 23 4.21 7.12 -0.72
CA GLU A 23 4.28 7.61 0.66
C GLU A 23 4.49 9.14 0.69
N HIS A 24 3.82 9.80 1.62
CA HIS A 24 4.05 11.21 1.94
C HIS A 24 3.79 11.48 3.43
N ASN A 25 4.83 11.82 4.18
CA ASN A 25 4.77 12.14 5.62
C ASN A 25 4.12 11.03 6.48
N GLY A 26 4.40 9.77 6.17
CA GLY A 26 3.86 8.58 6.84
C GLY A 26 2.46 8.17 6.37
N LEU A 27 1.90 8.87 5.38
CA LEU A 27 0.61 8.54 4.78
C LEU A 27 0.83 7.79 3.46
N VAL A 28 -0.05 6.83 3.16
CA VAL A 28 -0.10 6.20 1.84
C VAL A 28 -1.18 6.89 1.02
N ILE A 29 -0.78 7.50 -0.09
CA ILE A 29 -1.67 8.15 -1.05
C ILE A 29 -1.81 7.24 -2.27
N VAL A 30 -3.05 7.00 -2.68
CA VAL A 30 -3.39 6.28 -3.91
C VAL A 30 -3.99 7.27 -4.89
N SER A 31 -3.41 7.38 -6.09
CA SER A 31 -3.92 8.20 -7.18
C SER A 31 -4.69 7.35 -8.17
N ILE A 32 -5.85 7.85 -8.62
CA ILE A 32 -6.60 7.25 -9.72
C ILE A 32 -6.76 8.29 -10.83
N ASP A 33 -5.90 8.17 -11.84
CA ASP A 33 -5.80 9.13 -12.94
C ASP A 33 -7.11 9.23 -13.75
N GLU A 34 -7.89 8.16 -13.81
CA GLU A 34 -9.18 8.10 -14.53
C GLU A 34 -10.22 9.08 -13.96
N PHE A 35 -10.12 9.40 -12.67
CA PHE A 35 -11.06 10.28 -11.97
C PHE A 35 -10.41 11.60 -11.52
N ASP A 36 -9.11 11.82 -11.79
CA ASP A 36 -8.33 12.95 -11.27
C ASP A 36 -8.48 13.09 -9.73
N GLU A 37 -8.52 11.95 -9.03
CA GLU A 37 -8.75 11.87 -7.60
C GLU A 37 -7.61 11.14 -6.88
N SER A 38 -7.42 11.48 -5.60
CA SER A 38 -6.46 10.83 -4.72
C SER A 38 -7.06 10.61 -3.34
N PHE A 39 -6.73 9.46 -2.74
CA PHE A 39 -7.23 9.06 -1.42
C PHE A 39 -6.08 8.69 -0.50
N ILE A 40 -6.24 8.98 0.79
CA ILE A 40 -5.30 8.59 1.84
C ILE A 40 -5.81 7.31 2.48
N LEU A 41 -4.95 6.30 2.60
CA LEU A 41 -5.29 5.07 3.30
C LEU A 41 -5.24 5.25 4.82
N HIS A 42 -6.21 4.66 5.50
CA HIS A 42 -6.19 4.52 6.95
C HIS A 42 -5.12 3.50 7.38
N ASN A 43 -4.60 3.68 8.59
CA ASN A 43 -3.56 2.81 9.15
C ASN A 43 -3.92 1.32 9.11
N ASP A 44 -5.17 0.96 9.39
CA ASP A 44 -5.61 -0.44 9.41
C ASP A 44 -5.59 -1.07 8.01
N GLU A 45 -5.94 -0.30 6.98
CA GLU A 45 -5.86 -0.73 5.58
C GLU A 45 -4.41 -0.94 5.15
N ILE A 46 -3.50 -0.05 5.59
CA ILE A 46 -2.05 -0.20 5.32
C ILE A 46 -1.53 -1.50 5.94
N CYS A 47 -1.87 -1.78 7.20
CA CYS A 47 -1.48 -3.01 7.89
C CYS A 47 -2.05 -4.27 7.21
N ALA A 48 -3.33 -4.25 6.81
CA ALA A 48 -3.97 -5.38 6.15
C ALA A 48 -3.33 -5.70 4.80
N ARG A 49 -3.02 -4.68 3.98
CA ARG A 49 -2.32 -4.86 2.70
C ARG A 49 -0.89 -5.33 2.89
N ALA A 50 -0.17 -4.79 3.87
CA ALA A 50 1.16 -5.25 4.20
C ALA A 50 1.18 -6.73 4.62
N PHE A 51 0.21 -7.17 5.42
CA PHE A 51 0.05 -8.57 5.79
C PHE A 51 -0.15 -9.47 4.56
N ASN A 52 -1.04 -9.07 3.64
CA ASN A 52 -1.25 -9.80 2.40
C ASN A 52 0.03 -9.88 1.56
N ALA A 53 0.78 -8.78 1.45
CA ALA A 53 2.04 -8.76 0.70
C ALA A 53 3.07 -9.74 1.28
N ARG A 54 3.13 -9.90 2.61
CA ARG A 54 4.02 -10.89 3.26
C ARG A 54 3.60 -12.32 2.96
N ALA A 55 2.31 -12.63 3.08
CA ALA A 55 1.79 -13.97 2.80
C ALA A 55 2.12 -14.43 1.36
N TRP A 56 2.10 -13.51 0.40
CA TRP A 56 2.47 -13.82 -0.98
C TRP A 56 3.97 -14.08 -1.18
N LEU A 57 4.84 -13.44 -0.38
CA LEU A 57 6.29 -13.67 -0.45
C LEU A 57 6.68 -15.02 0.17
N ASP A 58 5.95 -15.46 1.19
CA ASP A 58 6.18 -16.76 1.83
C ASP A 58 5.70 -17.93 0.95
N ASP A 59 4.67 -17.73 0.12
CA ASP A 59 4.19 -18.74 -0.84
C ASP A 59 5.14 -18.91 -2.06
N GLU A 60 6.01 -17.93 -2.35
CA GLU A 60 6.99 -17.97 -3.45
C GLU A 60 8.40 -18.47 -3.04
N ALA A 61 8.64 -18.71 -1.74
CA ALA A 61 9.93 -19.12 -1.15
C ALA A 61 10.07 -20.64 -0.94
#